data_AF-A0A918M6D0-F1
#
_entry.id   AF-A0A918M6D0-F1
#
_cell.length_a   1.000
_cell.length_b   1.000
_cell.length_c   1.000
_cell.angle_alpha   90.00
_cell.angle_beta   90.00
_cell.angle_gamma   90.00
#
_symmetry.space_group_name_H-M   'P 1'
#
loop_
_entity.id
_entity.type
_entity.pdbx_description
1 polymer ?
#
loop_
_entity_poly.entity_id
_entity_poly.type
_entity_poly.pdbx_seq_one_letter_code
_entity_poly.pdbx_strand_id
1 'polypeptide(L)'
;MTPDDAKQLLGACAAFDNRQPSLIAARAWATSLKDIPLDQDCFDAVARYYGTPPKEAGQRLWIQPHDVRSWRDIIRKERLENFVYDGDPDETPKQYLANYRRQMDAVASGRVAGPSNAPALEGGPHPQVLRELEGIGRTVPSADEAVAEVKRSGPLGIECPVPACQAPIGRPCKSALRSRASKVIHPARRRAAKGEPVTSETPEEIEQRRQAALAKLERIIDHQEAAREEALGD
;
A
#
# COMPACT_ATOMS: atom_id res chain seq x y z
N MET A 1 -15.06 9.64 -22.45
CA MET A 1 -16.10 9.04 -23.32
C MET A 1 -17.27 9.99 -23.49
N THR A 2 -18.06 9.82 -24.55
CA THR A 2 -19.28 10.59 -24.82
C THR A 2 -20.49 10.08 -24.01
N PRO A 3 -21.61 10.82 -23.92
CA PRO A 3 -22.85 10.31 -23.31
C PRO A 3 -23.41 9.06 -23.99
N ASP A 4 -23.26 8.92 -25.31
CA ASP A 4 -23.72 7.74 -26.05
C ASP A 4 -22.84 6.53 -25.75
N ASP A 5 -21.53 6.73 -25.63
CA ASP A 5 -20.60 5.70 -25.17
C ASP A 5 -20.95 5.24 -23.74
N ALA A 6 -21.17 6.19 -22.83
CA ALA A 6 -21.53 5.90 -21.45
C ALA A 6 -22.86 5.15 -21.35
N LYS A 7 -23.81 5.43 -22.25
CA LYS A 7 -25.07 4.69 -22.36
C LYS A 7 -24.83 3.23 -22.77
N GLN A 8 -23.94 2.97 -23.72
CA GLN A 8 -23.58 1.60 -24.11
C GLN A 8 -22.95 0.83 -22.95
N LEU A 9 -21.99 1.45 -22.26
CA LEU A 9 -21.35 0.85 -21.08
C LEU A 9 -22.36 0.57 -19.95
N LEU A 10 -23.26 1.52 -19.67
CA LEU A 10 -24.33 1.34 -18.70
C LEU A 10 -25.30 0.21 -19.09
N GLY A 11 -25.54 -0.01 -20.38
CA GLY A 11 -26.29 -1.15 -20.89
C GLY A 11 -25.62 -2.48 -20.53
N ALA A 12 -24.30 -2.57 -20.66
CA ALA A 12 -23.55 -3.75 -20.23
C ALA A 12 -23.63 -3.96 -18.70
N CYS A 13 -23.51 -2.90 -17.90
CA CYS A 13 -23.69 -2.98 -16.44
C CYS A 13 -25.10 -3.47 -16.06
N ALA A 14 -26.14 -3.00 -16.76
CA ALA A 14 -27.52 -3.36 -16.51
C ALA A 14 -27.83 -4.84 -16.73
N ALA A 15 -27.09 -5.51 -17.61
CA ALA A 15 -27.20 -6.95 -17.79
C ALA A 15 -26.80 -7.76 -16.54
N PHE A 16 -25.98 -7.18 -15.65
CA PHE A 16 -25.54 -7.85 -14.41
C PHE A 16 -26.37 -7.48 -13.19
N ASP A 17 -26.71 -6.20 -13.01
CA ASP A 17 -27.35 -5.73 -11.77
C ASP A 17 -28.81 -5.31 -11.91
N ASN A 18 -29.40 -5.54 -13.09
CA ASN A 18 -30.79 -5.23 -13.42
C ASN A 18 -31.16 -3.75 -13.23
N ARG A 19 -30.19 -2.81 -13.29
CA ARG A 19 -30.50 -1.37 -13.31
C ARG A 19 -31.22 -0.99 -14.61
N GLN A 20 -31.99 0.09 -14.58
CA GLN A 20 -32.60 0.70 -15.76
C GLN A 20 -31.95 2.08 -16.00
N PRO A 21 -30.88 2.16 -16.82
CA PRO A 21 -30.13 3.40 -16.99
C PRO A 21 -30.97 4.51 -17.64
N SER A 22 -30.98 5.70 -17.03
CA SER A 22 -31.61 6.89 -17.61
C SER A 22 -30.62 7.72 -18.46
N LEU A 23 -31.14 8.63 -19.27
CA LEU A 23 -30.29 9.60 -20.01
C LEU A 23 -29.46 10.48 -19.08
N ILE A 24 -29.99 10.80 -17.89
CA ILE A 24 -29.27 11.57 -16.87
C ILE A 24 -28.10 10.75 -16.33
N ALA A 25 -28.31 9.46 -16.07
CA ALA A 25 -27.24 8.56 -15.63
C ALA A 25 -26.12 8.44 -16.68
N ALA A 26 -26.46 8.35 -17.96
CA ALA A 26 -25.49 8.32 -19.05
C ALA A 26 -24.64 9.60 -19.10
N ARG A 27 -25.26 10.78 -18.98
CA ARG A 27 -24.53 12.06 -18.90
C ARG A 27 -23.62 12.13 -17.67
N ALA A 28 -24.10 11.69 -16.51
CA ALA A 28 -23.30 11.68 -15.29
C ALA A 28 -22.08 10.75 -15.41
N TRP A 29 -22.25 9.57 -16.00
CA TRP A 29 -21.16 8.63 -16.26
C TRP A 29 -20.16 9.19 -17.27
N ALA A 30 -20.62 9.83 -18.34
CA ALA A 30 -19.75 10.46 -19.33
C ALA A 30 -18.87 11.54 -18.70
N THR A 31 -19.42 12.36 -17.80
CA THR A 31 -18.65 13.38 -17.07
C THR A 31 -17.58 12.76 -16.17
N SER A 32 -17.91 11.69 -15.44
CA SER A 32 -16.97 10.99 -14.55
C SER A 32 -15.87 10.23 -15.29
N LEU A 33 -16.13 9.80 -16.53
CA LEU A 33 -15.23 9.00 -17.38
C LEU A 33 -14.81 9.78 -18.63
N LYS A 34 -14.78 11.12 -18.56
CA LYS A 34 -14.58 12.01 -19.72
C LYS A 34 -13.28 11.74 -20.50
N ASP A 35 -12.23 11.34 -19.79
CA ASP A 35 -10.87 11.06 -20.27
C ASP A 35 -10.64 9.60 -20.68
N ILE A 36 -11.62 8.72 -20.47
CA ILE A 36 -11.53 7.29 -20.80
C ILE A 36 -12.28 7.04 -22.12
N PRO A 37 -11.67 6.43 -23.15
CA PRO A 37 -12.38 6.00 -24.34
C PRO A 37 -13.27 4.79 -24.04
N LEU A 38 -14.34 4.57 -24.81
CA LEU A 38 -15.09 3.31 -24.75
C LEU A 38 -14.36 2.26 -25.58
N ASP A 39 -13.54 1.46 -24.91
CA ASP A 39 -12.79 0.35 -25.51
C ASP A 39 -13.18 -1.00 -24.87
N GLN A 40 -12.64 -2.09 -25.39
CA GLN A 40 -12.88 -3.43 -24.85
C GLN A 40 -12.50 -3.53 -23.37
N ASP A 41 -11.45 -2.81 -22.94
CA ASP A 41 -11.03 -2.79 -21.54
C ASP A 41 -12.11 -2.25 -20.60
N CYS A 42 -12.98 -1.32 -21.06
CA CYS A 42 -14.14 -0.88 -20.27
C CYS A 42 -15.15 -2.01 -20.06
N PHE A 43 -15.40 -2.86 -21.06
CA PHE A 43 -16.31 -3.99 -20.93
C PHE A 43 -15.68 -5.13 -20.11
N ASP A 44 -14.39 -5.40 -20.31
CA ASP A 44 -13.64 -6.37 -19.52
C ASP A 44 -13.57 -5.95 -18.05
N ALA A 45 -13.46 -4.65 -17.76
CA ALA A 45 -13.55 -4.11 -16.42
C ALA A 45 -14.91 -4.39 -15.75
N VAL A 46 -16.02 -4.25 -16.49
CA VAL A 46 -17.37 -4.61 -16.00
C VAL A 46 -17.46 -6.11 -15.72
N ALA A 47 -17.04 -6.94 -16.67
CA ALA A 47 -17.05 -8.39 -16.52
C ALA A 47 -16.20 -8.84 -15.32
N ARG A 48 -15.02 -8.26 -15.14
CA ARG A 48 -14.11 -8.57 -14.04
C ARG A 48 -14.66 -8.12 -12.69
N TYR A 49 -15.30 -6.96 -12.61
CA TYR A 49 -15.95 -6.51 -11.38
C TYR A 49 -17.01 -7.50 -10.90
N TYR A 50 -17.91 -7.93 -11.78
CA TYR A 50 -18.97 -8.88 -11.43
C TYR A 50 -18.49 -10.33 -11.30
N GLY A 51 -17.39 -10.71 -11.95
CA GLY A 51 -16.72 -11.99 -11.74
C GLY A 51 -15.94 -12.08 -10.43
N THR A 52 -15.71 -10.95 -9.75
CA THR A 52 -15.02 -10.90 -8.45
C THR A 52 -16.04 -11.10 -7.32
N PRO A 53 -15.83 -12.07 -6.41
CA PRO A 53 -16.73 -12.27 -5.28
C PRO A 53 -16.84 -11.03 -4.39
N PRO A 54 -18.02 -10.73 -3.83
CA PRO A 54 -18.17 -9.63 -2.89
C PRO A 54 -17.34 -9.89 -1.62
N LYS A 55 -16.88 -8.81 -0.97
CA LYS A 55 -16.11 -8.90 0.29
C LYS A 55 -16.95 -9.48 1.42
N GLU A 56 -18.25 -9.20 1.41
CA GLU A 56 -19.20 -9.66 2.41
C GLU A 56 -20.24 -10.57 1.75
N ALA A 57 -20.56 -11.68 2.42
CA ALA A 57 -21.58 -12.61 1.93
C ALA A 57 -22.93 -11.89 1.85
N GLY A 58 -23.59 -11.99 0.69
CA GLY A 58 -24.91 -11.38 0.44
C GLY A 58 -24.85 -9.90 0.03
N GLN A 59 -23.67 -9.27 -0.05
CA GLN A 59 -23.56 -7.92 -0.56
C GLN A 59 -23.95 -7.85 -2.03
N ARG A 60 -24.90 -6.97 -2.37
CA ARG A 60 -25.25 -6.68 -3.75
C ARG A 60 -24.12 -5.88 -4.41
N LEU A 61 -23.60 -6.41 -5.51
CA LEU A 61 -22.61 -5.74 -6.33
C LEU A 61 -23.29 -4.69 -7.23
N TRP A 62 -22.81 -3.45 -7.16
CA TRP A 62 -23.29 -2.36 -8.00
C TRP A 62 -22.09 -1.56 -8.49
N ILE A 63 -21.72 -1.75 -9.76
CA ILE A 63 -20.54 -1.07 -10.32
C ILE A 63 -20.79 0.44 -10.49
N GLN A 64 -19.84 1.24 -10.04
CA GLN A 64 -19.80 2.69 -10.19
C GLN A 64 -18.73 3.11 -11.21
N PRO A 65 -18.74 4.37 -11.71
CA PRO A 65 -17.75 4.82 -12.69
C PRO A 65 -16.29 4.62 -12.24
N HIS A 66 -15.99 4.88 -10.97
CA HIS A 66 -14.63 4.75 -10.44
C HIS A 66 -14.14 3.30 -10.39
N ASP A 67 -15.05 2.33 -10.26
CA ASP A 67 -14.70 0.90 -10.36
C ASP A 67 -14.24 0.55 -11.78
N VAL A 68 -14.93 1.04 -12.81
CA VAL A 68 -14.55 0.83 -14.21
C VAL A 68 -13.14 1.38 -14.47
N ARG A 69 -12.85 2.59 -14.00
CA ARG A 69 -11.51 3.18 -14.09
C ARG A 69 -10.47 2.29 -13.42
N SER A 70 -10.74 1.87 -12.19
CA SER A 70 -9.79 1.09 -11.38
C SER A 70 -9.49 -0.26 -12.04
N TRP A 71 -10.52 -0.99 -12.48
CA TRP A 71 -10.35 -2.29 -13.13
C TRP A 71 -9.71 -2.18 -14.51
N ARG A 72 -10.06 -1.15 -15.30
CA ARG A 72 -9.39 -0.88 -16.58
C ARG A 72 -7.90 -0.60 -16.38
N ASP A 73 -7.54 0.19 -15.36
CA ASP A 73 -6.13 0.45 -15.05
C ASP A 73 -5.39 -0.83 -14.61
N ILE A 74 -6.04 -1.72 -13.85
CA ILE A 74 -5.48 -3.02 -13.48
C ILE A 74 -5.23 -3.88 -14.72
N ILE A 75 -6.21 -4.04 -15.60
CA ILE A 75 -6.10 -4.84 -16.84
C ILE A 75 -4.93 -4.33 -17.70
N ARG A 76 -4.81 -3.01 -17.86
CA ARG A 76 -3.72 -2.40 -18.64
C ARG A 76 -2.36 -2.61 -17.98
N LYS A 77 -2.28 -2.56 -16.65
CA LYS A 77 -1.04 -2.82 -15.91
C LYS A 77 -0.59 -4.27 -16.02
N GLU A 78 -1.52 -5.22 -15.97
CA GLU A 78 -1.20 -6.65 -16.14
C GLU A 78 -0.57 -6.93 -17.51
N ARG A 79 -1.08 -6.30 -18.58
CA ARG A 79 -0.45 -6.42 -19.91
C ARG A 79 0.96 -5.81 -19.98
N LEU A 80 1.26 -4.85 -19.10
CA LEU A 80 2.54 -4.18 -19.02
C LEU A 80 3.52 -4.83 -18.03
N GLU A 81 3.13 -5.89 -17.31
CA GLU A 81 3.94 -6.47 -16.23
C GLU A 81 5.36 -6.86 -16.67
N ASN A 82 5.50 -7.39 -17.89
CA ASN A 82 6.80 -7.77 -18.47
C ASN A 82 7.27 -6.84 -19.58
N PHE A 83 6.70 -5.64 -19.71
CA PHE A 83 6.97 -4.74 -20.83
C PHE A 83 8.47 -4.41 -20.93
N VAL A 84 9.06 -4.74 -22.09
CA VAL A 84 10.42 -4.34 -22.47
C VAL A 84 10.31 -3.47 -23.71
N TYR A 85 10.96 -2.32 -23.67
CA TYR A 85 11.05 -1.46 -24.84
C TYR A 85 12.01 -2.05 -25.85
N ASP A 86 11.53 -2.24 -27.08
CA ASP A 86 12.31 -2.70 -28.22
C ASP A 86 12.38 -1.56 -29.23
N GLY A 87 13.52 -0.88 -29.30
CA GLY A 87 13.73 0.30 -30.11
C GLY A 87 15.15 0.37 -30.68
N ASP A 88 15.36 1.32 -31.59
CA ASP A 88 16.61 1.44 -32.32
C ASP A 88 17.70 2.07 -31.41
N PRO A 89 18.90 1.44 -31.29
CA PRO A 89 20.01 1.97 -30.50
C PRO A 89 20.48 3.38 -30.88
N ASP A 90 20.26 3.79 -32.13
CA ASP A 90 20.69 5.08 -32.68
C ASP A 90 19.60 6.18 -32.52
N GLU A 91 18.51 5.90 -31.79
CA GLU A 91 17.46 6.87 -31.54
C GLU A 91 17.93 8.08 -30.72
N THR A 92 17.53 9.28 -31.16
CA THR A 92 17.66 10.46 -30.31
C THR A 92 16.76 10.34 -29.07
N PRO A 93 17.09 11.01 -27.94
CA PRO A 93 16.24 10.96 -26.73
C PRO A 93 14.78 11.35 -26.95
N LYS A 94 14.50 12.25 -27.89
CA LYS A 94 13.14 12.67 -28.25
C LYS A 94 12.38 11.57 -29.00
N GLN A 95 13.07 10.85 -29.90
CA GLN A 95 12.50 9.71 -30.62
C GLN A 95 12.23 8.56 -29.66
N TYR A 96 13.20 8.23 -28.80
CA TYR A 96 13.05 7.23 -27.75
C TYR A 96 11.78 7.44 -26.91
N LEU A 97 11.58 8.64 -26.34
CA LEU A 97 10.40 8.90 -25.51
C LEU A 97 9.08 8.79 -26.28
N ALA A 98 9.06 9.20 -27.55
CA ALA A 98 7.88 9.12 -28.40
C ALA A 98 7.56 7.66 -28.75
N ASN A 99 8.57 6.88 -29.15
CA ASN A 99 8.46 5.46 -29.49
C ASN A 99 8.08 4.63 -28.26
N TYR A 100 8.74 4.86 -27.13
CA TYR A 100 8.45 4.21 -25.85
C TYR A 100 6.98 4.38 -25.46
N ARG A 101 6.45 5.61 -25.48
CA ARG A 101 5.04 5.88 -25.16
C ARG A 101 4.09 5.20 -26.13
N ARG A 102 4.44 5.17 -27.44
CA ARG A 102 3.63 4.50 -28.46
C ARG A 102 3.60 2.99 -28.24
N GLN A 103 4.74 2.35 -28.01
CA GLN A 103 4.82 0.91 -27.79
C GLN A 103 4.12 0.52 -26.48
N MET A 104 4.34 1.28 -25.41
CA MET A 104 3.66 1.08 -24.13
C MET A 104 2.14 1.20 -24.28
N ASP A 105 1.61 2.20 -25.01
CA ASP A 105 0.17 2.32 -25.24
C ASP A 105 -0.39 1.19 -26.12
N ALA A 106 0.36 0.74 -27.13
CA ALA A 106 -0.02 -0.37 -27.98
C ALA A 106 -0.16 -1.69 -27.19
N VAL A 107 0.79 -1.97 -26.27
CA VAL A 107 0.74 -3.13 -25.39
C VAL A 107 -0.37 -2.99 -24.34
N ALA A 108 -0.46 -1.84 -23.68
CA ALA A 108 -1.48 -1.57 -22.66
C ALA A 108 -2.90 -1.70 -23.22
N SER A 109 -3.14 -1.21 -24.44
CA SER A 109 -4.44 -1.32 -25.14
C SER A 109 -4.73 -2.72 -25.70
N GLY A 110 -3.79 -3.67 -25.59
CA GLY A 110 -3.94 -5.01 -26.16
C GLY A 110 -3.90 -5.05 -27.69
N ARG A 111 -3.53 -3.96 -28.37
CA ARG A 111 -3.32 -3.93 -29.83
C ARG A 111 -2.11 -4.76 -30.24
N VAL A 112 -1.12 -4.81 -29.36
CA VAL A 112 0.07 -5.67 -29.48
C VAL A 112 0.08 -6.59 -28.27
N ALA A 113 0.38 -7.87 -28.49
CA ALA A 113 0.52 -8.82 -27.39
C ALA A 113 1.66 -8.37 -26.47
N GLY A 114 1.39 -8.34 -25.16
CA GLY A 114 2.45 -8.13 -24.18
C GLY A 114 3.45 -9.28 -24.21
N PRO A 115 4.72 -9.04 -23.88
CA PRO A 115 5.71 -10.10 -23.74
C PRO A 115 5.22 -11.13 -22.70
N SER A 116 5.13 -12.39 -23.12
CA SER A 116 4.59 -13.48 -22.29
C SER A 116 5.59 -13.99 -21.25
N ASN A 117 6.87 -13.71 -21.45
CA ASN A 117 7.94 -14.19 -20.60
C ASN A 117 8.52 -13.01 -19.80
N ALA A 118 8.66 -13.18 -18.49
CA ALA A 118 9.53 -12.30 -17.72
C ALA A 118 10.94 -12.43 -18.30
N PRO A 119 11.62 -11.32 -18.66
CA PRO A 119 13.02 -11.40 -19.02
C PRO A 119 13.76 -12.05 -17.85
N ALA A 120 14.60 -13.04 -18.16
CA ALA A 120 15.43 -13.65 -17.13
C ALA A 120 16.22 -12.54 -16.45
N LEU A 121 16.19 -12.48 -15.12
CA LEU A 121 17.09 -11.64 -14.37
C LEU A 121 18.49 -12.23 -14.52
N GLU A 122 19.19 -11.81 -15.57
CA GLU A 122 20.61 -12.08 -15.76
C GLU A 122 21.39 -11.18 -14.80
N GLY A 123 21.35 -11.52 -13.52
CA GLY A 123 21.94 -10.73 -12.46
C GLY A 123 22.50 -11.63 -11.36
N GLY A 124 23.82 -11.61 -11.23
CA GLY A 124 24.54 -12.06 -10.03
C GLY A 124 25.24 -10.85 -9.38
N PRO A 125 25.69 -10.97 -8.12
CA PRO A 125 26.58 -9.96 -7.54
C PRO A 125 27.75 -9.70 -8.49
N HIS A 126 28.09 -8.42 -8.68
CA HIS A 126 29.17 -8.01 -9.57
C HIS A 126 30.45 -8.81 -9.24
N PRO A 127 31.26 -9.25 -10.23
CA PRO A 127 32.43 -10.11 -9.98
C PRO A 127 33.43 -9.54 -8.96
N GLN A 128 33.43 -8.22 -8.76
CA GLN A 128 34.19 -7.57 -7.71
C GLN A 128 33.63 -7.81 -6.30
N VAL A 129 32.30 -7.78 -6.15
CA VAL A 129 31.61 -8.09 -4.89
C VAL A 129 31.83 -9.56 -4.50
N LEU A 130 31.81 -10.48 -5.47
CA LEU A 130 32.14 -11.89 -5.21
C LEU A 130 33.57 -12.06 -4.68
N ARG A 131 34.56 -11.40 -5.30
CA ARG A 131 35.96 -11.42 -4.83
C ARG A 131 36.13 -10.83 -3.44
N GLU A 132 35.39 -9.77 -3.11
CA GLU A 132 35.45 -9.17 -1.78
C GLU A 132 34.79 -10.08 -0.72
N LEU A 133 33.70 -10.77 -1.07
CA LEU A 133 33.01 -11.71 -0.18
C LEU A 133 33.83 -12.97 0.13
N GLU A 134 34.65 -13.43 -0.81
CA GLU A 134 35.57 -14.56 -0.60
C GLU A 134 36.53 -14.33 0.58
N GLY A 135 36.83 -13.07 0.93
CA GLY A 135 37.70 -12.71 2.06
C GLY A 135 36.98 -12.41 3.39
N ILE A 136 35.64 -12.31 3.40
CA ILE A 136 34.85 -11.84 4.56
C ILE A 136 34.18 -13.03 5.30
N GLY A 137 34.08 -14.20 4.66
CA GLY A 137 33.50 -15.39 5.25
C GLY A 137 34.39 -16.03 6.32
N ARG A 138 34.07 -15.82 7.60
CA ARG A 138 34.58 -16.69 8.68
C ARG A 138 33.80 -17.99 8.68
N THR A 139 34.50 -19.13 8.61
CA THR A 139 33.90 -20.44 8.89
C THR A 139 33.44 -20.46 10.34
N VAL A 140 32.12 -20.42 10.57
CA VAL A 140 31.57 -20.65 11.89
C VAL A 140 31.67 -22.15 12.17
N PRO A 141 32.45 -22.60 13.16
CA PRO A 141 32.47 -24.00 13.53
C PRO A 141 31.05 -24.43 13.87
N SER A 142 30.56 -25.49 13.24
CA SER A 142 29.31 -26.15 13.63
C SER A 142 29.56 -26.92 14.92
N ALA A 143 29.81 -26.22 16.02
CA ALA A 143 29.77 -26.81 17.32
C ALA A 143 28.30 -26.99 17.68
N ASP A 144 27.90 -28.22 18.01
CA ASP A 144 26.70 -28.55 18.79
C ASP A 144 26.81 -27.97 20.22
N GLU A 145 27.20 -26.71 20.32
CA GLU A 145 27.18 -25.90 21.53
C GLU A 145 25.87 -25.13 21.52
N ALA A 146 25.11 -25.28 22.61
CA ALA A 146 23.81 -24.67 22.82
C ALA A 146 23.76 -23.26 22.22
N VAL A 147 23.00 -23.12 21.13
CA VAL A 147 22.78 -21.84 20.45
C VAL A 147 22.42 -20.84 21.53
N ALA A 148 23.35 -19.91 21.82
CA ALA A 148 23.09 -18.85 22.76
C ALA A 148 21.76 -18.21 22.33
N GLU A 149 20.77 -18.25 23.24
CA GLU A 149 19.41 -17.78 22.98
C GLU A 149 19.52 -16.44 22.25
N VAL A 150 19.12 -16.41 20.98
CA VAL A 150 19.35 -15.27 20.09
C VAL A 150 18.55 -14.10 20.64
N LYS A 151 19.17 -13.30 21.51
CA LYS A 151 18.61 -12.09 22.08
C LYS A 151 18.55 -11.06 20.98
N ARG A 152 17.42 -11.01 20.27
CA ARG A 152 17.15 -9.95 19.30
C ARG A 152 17.29 -8.60 20.02
N SER A 153 18.13 -7.72 19.50
CA SER A 153 18.32 -6.39 20.09
C SER A 153 16.98 -5.61 20.12
N GLY A 154 16.69 -4.97 21.24
CA GLY A 154 15.53 -4.09 21.39
C GLY A 154 14.32 -4.71 22.11
N PRO A 155 13.20 -3.99 22.17
CA PRO A 155 12.07 -4.32 23.06
C PRO A 155 11.33 -5.62 22.73
N LEU A 156 11.52 -6.18 21.54
CA LEU A 156 10.95 -7.48 21.17
C LEU A 156 11.86 -8.66 21.55
N GLY A 157 13.08 -8.40 22.04
CA GLY A 157 14.03 -9.42 22.50
C GLY A 157 13.72 -10.01 23.87
N ILE A 158 12.72 -9.47 24.58
CA ILE A 158 12.28 -9.95 25.89
C ILE A 158 10.77 -10.15 25.88
N GLU A 159 10.25 -10.97 26.79
CA GLU A 159 8.80 -11.10 27.00
C GLU A 159 8.20 -9.81 27.57
N CYS A 160 6.93 -9.55 27.25
CA CYS A 160 6.26 -8.36 27.77
C CYS A 160 5.94 -8.54 29.27
N PRO A 161 6.48 -7.70 30.16
CA PRO A 161 6.30 -7.87 31.61
C PRO A 161 4.92 -7.40 32.11
N VAL A 162 4.06 -6.89 31.23
CA VAL A 162 2.69 -6.49 31.59
C VAL A 162 1.84 -7.76 31.75
N PRO A 163 1.25 -8.03 32.95
CA PRO A 163 0.52 -9.27 33.22
C PRO A 163 -0.63 -9.55 32.25
N ALA A 164 -1.36 -8.51 31.82
CA ALA A 164 -2.45 -8.65 30.86
C ALA A 164 -1.99 -8.94 29.42
N CYS A 165 -0.70 -8.76 29.11
CA CYS A 165 -0.15 -8.88 27.76
C CYS A 165 0.65 -10.18 27.58
N GLN A 166 1.73 -10.35 28.37
CA GLN A 166 2.66 -11.48 28.32
C GLN A 166 3.01 -11.93 26.89
N ALA A 167 3.18 -10.97 25.97
CA ALA A 167 3.52 -11.28 24.59
C ALA A 167 4.93 -11.89 24.52
N PRO A 168 5.11 -13.04 23.84
CA PRO A 168 6.40 -13.73 23.79
C PRO A 168 7.44 -12.96 22.99
N ILE A 169 8.70 -13.39 23.09
CA ILE A 169 9.83 -12.83 22.35
C ILE A 169 9.51 -12.83 20.84
N GLY A 170 9.80 -11.71 20.17
CA GLY A 170 9.55 -11.51 18.75
C GLY A 170 8.10 -11.19 18.36
N ARG A 171 7.13 -11.28 19.28
CA ARG A 171 5.72 -10.93 19.00
C ARG A 171 5.35 -9.52 19.47
N PRO A 172 4.53 -8.77 18.72
CA PRO A 172 4.01 -7.48 19.15
C PRO A 172 3.16 -7.61 20.42
N CYS A 173 3.05 -6.53 21.20
CA CYS A 173 2.21 -6.49 22.39
C CYS A 173 0.73 -6.69 22.04
N LYS A 174 -0.03 -7.34 22.94
CA LYS A 174 -1.49 -7.46 22.83
C LYS A 174 -2.15 -6.18 23.34
N SER A 175 -3.21 -5.71 22.69
CA SER A 175 -3.98 -4.57 23.18
C SER A 175 -4.95 -5.01 24.29
N ALA A 176 -5.18 -4.16 25.30
CA ALA A 176 -6.09 -4.48 26.42
C ALA A 176 -7.54 -4.76 25.98
N LEU A 177 -7.96 -4.22 24.83
CA LEU A 177 -9.34 -4.31 24.33
C LEU A 177 -9.53 -5.33 23.20
N ARG A 178 -8.46 -5.90 22.63
CA ARG A 178 -8.54 -6.88 21.54
C ARG A 178 -7.35 -7.84 21.61
N SER A 179 -7.62 -9.13 21.41
CA SER A 179 -6.63 -10.21 21.18
C SER A 179 -5.73 -10.01 19.94
N ARG A 180 -5.87 -8.87 19.24
CA ARG A 180 -5.08 -8.50 18.07
C ARG A 180 -3.76 -7.85 18.49
N ALA A 181 -2.74 -8.08 17.68
CA ALA A 181 -1.44 -7.45 17.78
C ALA A 181 -1.57 -5.91 17.73
N SER A 182 -1.07 -5.23 18.76
CA SER A 182 -0.91 -3.78 18.79
C SER A 182 0.36 -3.37 18.05
N LYS A 183 0.29 -2.30 17.25
CA LYS A 183 1.49 -1.65 16.67
C LYS A 183 2.30 -0.90 17.74
N VAL A 184 1.68 -0.57 18.89
CA VAL A 184 2.32 0.15 19.99
C VAL A 184 2.83 -0.85 21.03
N ILE A 185 4.13 -0.77 21.30
CA ILE A 185 4.81 -1.57 22.33
C ILE A 185 4.55 -0.94 23.71
N HIS A 186 4.17 -1.74 24.70
CA HIS A 186 3.96 -1.26 26.07
C HIS A 186 5.24 -0.59 26.61
N PRO A 187 5.14 0.59 27.25
CA PRO A 187 6.27 1.29 27.86
C PRO A 187 7.08 0.39 28.81
N ALA A 188 6.39 -0.43 29.60
CA ALA A 188 7.01 -1.40 30.52
C ALA A 188 7.96 -2.38 29.81
N ARG A 189 7.63 -2.84 28.60
CA ARG A 189 8.51 -3.71 27.79
C ARG A 189 9.71 -2.96 27.23
N ARG A 190 9.55 -1.67 26.88
CA ARG A 190 10.68 -0.83 26.46
C ARG A 190 11.65 -0.56 27.62
N ARG A 191 11.13 -0.27 28.81
CA ARG A 191 11.91 -0.06 30.03
C ARG A 191 12.67 -1.33 30.42
N ALA A 192 11.98 -2.46 30.48
CA ALA A 192 12.60 -3.76 30.77
C ALA A 192 13.72 -4.12 29.77
N ALA A 193 13.53 -3.85 28.47
CA ALA A 193 14.56 -4.14 27.46
C ALA A 193 15.79 -3.24 27.57
N LYS A 194 15.67 -2.08 28.23
CA LYS A 194 16.78 -1.17 28.57
C LYS A 194 17.38 -1.45 29.94
N GLY A 195 16.85 -2.42 30.70
CA GLY A 195 17.25 -2.66 32.09
C GLY A 195 16.69 -1.66 33.10
N GLU A 196 15.71 -0.84 32.71
CA GLU A 196 15.05 0.13 33.58
C GLU A 196 13.96 -0.55 34.44
N PRO A 197 13.68 -0.05 35.66
CA PRO A 197 12.66 -0.62 36.53
C PRO A 197 11.29 -0.62 35.84
N VAL A 198 10.58 -1.75 35.97
CA VAL A 198 9.30 -2.04 35.31
C VAL A 198 8.10 -1.61 36.14
N THR A 199 8.34 -0.95 37.29
CA THR A 199 7.29 -0.45 38.17
C THR A 199 6.26 0.35 37.37
N SER A 200 4.99 0.01 37.56
CA SER A 200 3.89 0.79 37.02
C SER A 200 3.96 2.19 37.62
N GLU A 201 3.82 3.21 36.77
CA GLU A 201 3.61 4.58 37.25
C GLU A 201 2.44 4.55 38.25
N THR A 202 2.56 5.23 39.38
CA THR A 202 1.45 5.36 40.31
C THR A 202 0.30 6.13 39.64
N PRO A 203 -0.96 5.96 40.06
CA PRO A 203 -2.07 6.76 39.54
C PRO A 203 -1.81 8.28 39.64
N GLU A 204 -1.08 8.71 40.65
CA GLU A 204 -0.67 10.11 40.86
C GLU A 204 0.32 10.59 39.79
N GLU A 205 1.34 9.78 39.47
CA GLU A 205 2.31 10.06 38.40
C GLU A 205 1.63 10.12 37.02
N ILE A 206 0.64 9.25 36.78
CA ILE A 206 -0.15 9.25 35.56
C ILE A 206 -0.97 10.56 35.45
N GLU A 207 -1.57 11.01 36.53
CA GLU A 207 -2.37 12.24 36.56
C GLU A 207 -1.49 13.49 36.40
N GLN A 208 -0.33 13.54 37.06
CA GLN A 208 0.66 14.61 36.85
C GLN A 208 1.11 14.69 35.39
N ARG A 209 1.36 13.54 34.75
CA ARG A 209 1.74 13.50 33.32
C ARG A 209 0.60 13.96 32.41
N ARG A 210 -0.65 13.64 32.74
CA ARG A 210 -1.83 14.14 32.01
C ARG A 210 -1.95 15.66 32.13
N GLN A 211 -1.84 16.21 33.32
CA GLN A 211 -1.88 17.65 33.57
C GLN A 211 -0.76 18.38 32.84
N ALA A 212 0.47 17.86 32.87
CA ALA A 212 1.59 18.43 32.14
C ALA A 212 1.39 18.40 30.62
N ALA A 213 0.79 17.33 30.09
CA ALA A 213 0.48 17.23 28.67
C ALA A 213 -0.62 18.22 28.25
N LEU A 214 -1.66 18.40 29.08
CA LEU A 214 -2.72 19.38 28.86
C LEU A 214 -2.17 20.81 28.86
N ALA A 215 -1.38 21.17 29.88
CA ALA A 215 -0.74 22.49 29.97
C ALA A 215 0.23 22.78 28.81
N LYS A 216 0.82 21.73 28.20
CA LYS A 216 1.65 21.87 27.00
C LYS A 216 0.79 22.09 25.75
N LEU A 217 -0.33 21.40 25.63
CA LEU A 217 -1.27 21.57 24.51
C LEU A 217 -1.90 22.97 24.53
N GLU A 218 -2.31 23.47 25.70
CA GLU A 218 -2.81 24.84 25.86
C GLU A 218 -1.80 25.86 25.34
N ARG A 219 -0.53 25.77 25.76
CA ARG A 219 0.53 26.64 25.24
C ARG A 219 0.72 26.57 23.72
N ILE A 220 0.53 25.39 23.13
CA ILE A 220 0.63 25.22 21.67
C ILE A 220 -0.56 25.90 20.98
N ILE A 221 -1.76 25.76 21.54
CA ILE A 221 -2.98 26.39 21.02
C ILE A 221 -2.84 27.91 21.09
N ASP A 222 -2.45 28.46 22.24
CA ASP A 222 -2.27 29.91 22.43
C ASP A 222 -1.26 30.48 21.43
N HIS A 223 -0.14 29.79 21.21
CA HIS A 223 0.87 30.20 20.23
C HIS A 223 0.35 30.11 18.79
N GLN A 224 -0.49 29.14 18.47
CA GLN A 224 -1.11 29.01 17.15
C GLN A 224 -2.16 30.09 16.90
N GLU A 225 -2.95 30.45 17.91
CA GLU A 225 -3.94 31.51 17.83
C GLU A 225 -3.29 32.87 17.68
N ALA A 226 -2.27 33.19 18.47
CA ALA A 226 -1.48 34.41 18.34
C ALA A 226 -0.85 34.56 16.94
N ALA A 227 -0.24 33.48 16.43
CA ALA A 227 0.32 33.47 15.08
C ALA A 227 -0.75 33.63 13.97
N ARG A 228 -1.98 33.14 14.20
CA ARG A 228 -3.10 33.29 13.26
C ARG A 228 -3.65 34.72 13.27
N GLU A 229 -3.74 35.35 14.44
CA GLU A 229 -4.17 36.74 14.58
C GLU A 229 -3.16 37.70 13.94
N GLU A 230 -1.86 37.47 14.12
CA GLU A 230 -0.79 38.23 13.45
C GLU A 230 -0.88 38.08 11.92
N ALA A 231 -1.17 36.88 11.41
CA ALA A 231 -1.30 36.62 9.96
C ALA A 231 -2.59 37.18 9.32
N LEU A 232 -3.61 37.54 10.10
CA LEU A 232 -4.89 38.10 9.63
C LEU A 232 -4.97 39.63 9.85
N GLY A 233 -3.97 40.23 10.50
CA GLY A 233 -3.93 41.64 10.91
C GLY A 233 -3.18 42.59 9.97
N ASP A 234 -2.68 42.13 8.82
CA ASP A 234 -2.11 42.92 7.70
C ASP A 234 -3.03 42.88 6.47
#